data_AF-I3DVR8-F1
#
_entry.id   AF-I3DVR8-F1
#
_cell.length_a   1.000
_cell.length_b   1.000
_cell.length_c   1.000
_cell.angle_alpha   90.00
_cell.angle_beta   90.00
_cell.angle_gamma   90.00
#
_symmetry.space_group_name_H-M   'P 1'
#
loop_
_entity.id
_entity.type
_entity.pdbx_description
1 polymer ?
#
loop_
_entity_poly.entity_id
_entity_poly.type
_entity_poly.pdbx_seq_one_letter_code
_entity_poly.pdbx_strand_id
1 'polypeptide(L)'
;MVSKEHILKIIDNEISKLILSYEKQIYELTVEKDQLHHQVMELELENQILREKMASTRKKETNVEIRKFIEKLSGGLTYDIIDEWCLSTSADDAIFLLTACKKLIENMDNEKVHYILDLLGHNPNPLLHEDEEVRKLFTEIINLALASDSKNYEAEFDSVYSLFLNLLMTLSNTKLKDWIVGHLKHFYTDILDNVLYLNNPKIINVLLRLFLIYGMEDELREALQQIVEVEWEFLDSSINEEEFVFILWYAFLYNFDQQLIDTAKESLQWFKESCKGLALYFCLYESVNLQRYPDSNTYRQCIQKLKSTEILTELEKSKVLQKVESVLKPLSARPAPPIIYEKVIVIDPSYLDDFIHRYQLKRTKVTLPLYKQKNDNLISRLIETEAHVTPDGNKAYLTTEELDVILQANTPLVLKMKKDEGILPGDKLILDKTVSFPWPDTELKENQSNQETKTLKELSDLKKMGYQITGLNRQKRWDILRKAVPQLGLKKVAYTIAYNVKLRKGQKDGLKKYSYAISEWEHDLSRLKKEYYKKDFTWPNT
;
A
#
# COMPACT_ATOMS: atom_id res chain seq x y z
N MET A 1 81.63 30.55 69.35
CA MET A 1 81.00 30.26 68.04
C MET A 1 80.29 28.93 68.14
N VAL A 2 78.96 28.89 68.07
CA VAL A 2 78.21 27.63 68.01
C VAL A 2 78.49 27.00 66.64
N SER A 3 78.94 25.75 66.60
CA SER A 3 79.25 25.09 65.31
C SER A 3 77.95 24.89 64.52
N LYS A 4 78.05 25.04 63.20
CA LYS A 4 76.94 24.83 62.25
C LYS A 4 76.23 23.48 62.47
N GLU A 5 76.99 22.45 62.85
CA GLU A 5 76.46 21.12 63.19
C GLU A 5 75.54 21.13 64.41
N HIS A 6 75.83 21.93 65.44
CA HIS A 6 74.98 22.02 66.62
C HIS A 6 73.62 22.66 66.30
N ILE A 7 73.62 23.71 65.46
CA ILE A 7 72.38 24.35 65.00
C ILE A 7 71.55 23.38 64.15
N LEU A 8 72.19 22.66 63.22
CA LEU A 8 71.50 21.65 62.41
C LEU A 8 70.88 20.54 63.27
N LYS A 9 71.58 20.08 64.31
CA LYS A 9 71.06 19.04 65.23
C LYS A 9 69.87 19.53 66.06
N ILE A 10 69.85 20.81 66.45
CA ILE A 10 68.69 21.41 67.14
C ILE A 10 67.50 21.49 66.17
N ILE A 11 67.73 21.97 64.95
CA ILE A 11 66.68 22.06 63.92
C ILE A 11 66.11 20.67 63.61
N ASP A 12 66.98 19.66 63.45
CA ASP A 12 66.58 18.28 63.15
C ASP A 12 65.74 17.66 64.30
N ASN A 13 66.09 17.96 65.55
CA ASN A 13 65.33 17.53 66.72
C ASN A 13 63.96 18.24 66.80
N GLU A 14 63.89 19.54 66.54
CA GLU A 14 62.63 20.28 66.55
C GLU A 14 61.72 19.88 65.37
N ILE A 15 62.29 19.63 64.19
CA ILE A 15 61.57 19.05 63.04
C ILE A 15 61.05 17.65 63.40
N SER A 16 61.86 16.79 64.03
CA SER A 16 61.44 15.44 64.44
C SER A 16 60.29 15.49 65.45
N LYS A 17 60.33 16.40 66.42
CA LYS A 17 59.22 16.60 67.37
C LYS A 17 57.96 17.10 66.66
N LEU A 18 58.10 18.02 65.70
CA LEU A 18 56.98 18.54 64.92
C LEU A 18 56.35 17.44 64.06
N ILE A 19 57.16 16.60 63.40
CA ILE A 19 56.69 15.44 62.63
C ILE A 19 55.91 14.49 63.54
N LEU A 20 56.47 14.09 64.69
CA LEU A 20 55.77 13.22 65.64
C LEU A 20 54.45 13.81 66.16
N SER A 21 54.41 15.13 66.37
CA SER A 21 53.18 15.84 66.76
C SER A 21 52.12 15.77 65.66
N TYR A 22 52.51 15.98 64.39
CA TYR A 22 51.57 15.89 63.27
C TYR A 22 51.13 14.45 62.98
N GLU A 23 52.03 13.48 63.08
CA GLU A 23 51.68 12.05 62.94
C GLU A 23 50.66 11.64 63.99
N LYS A 24 50.84 12.09 65.24
CA LYS A 24 49.85 11.86 66.32
C LYS A 24 48.50 12.51 66.00
N GLN A 25 48.48 13.76 65.55
CA GLN A 25 47.23 14.44 65.17
C GLN A 25 46.53 13.76 63.99
N ILE A 26 47.27 13.33 62.97
CA ILE A 26 46.72 12.60 61.82
C ILE A 26 46.11 11.29 62.29
N TYR A 27 46.78 10.56 63.18
CA TYR A 27 46.25 9.33 63.74
C TYR A 27 44.95 9.57 64.53
N GLU A 28 44.93 10.57 65.42
CA GLU A 28 43.73 10.94 66.19
C GLU A 28 42.55 11.32 65.29
N LEU A 29 42.79 12.16 64.26
CA LEU A 29 41.76 12.54 63.28
C LEU A 29 41.28 11.37 62.42
N THR A 30 42.15 10.40 62.12
CA THR A 30 41.77 9.20 61.36
C THR A 30 40.85 8.33 62.20
N VAL A 31 41.18 8.13 63.48
CA VAL A 31 40.31 7.39 64.42
C VAL A 31 38.96 8.09 64.58
N GLU A 32 38.94 9.41 64.73
CA GLU A 32 37.69 10.19 64.83
C GLU A 32 36.84 10.08 63.55
N LYS A 33 37.47 10.18 62.38
CA LYS A 33 36.80 10.01 61.08
C LYS A 33 36.15 8.64 60.97
N ASP A 34 36.87 7.57 61.35
CA ASP A 34 36.35 6.21 61.28
C ASP A 34 35.18 5.99 62.26
N GLN A 35 35.25 6.59 63.46
CA GLN A 35 34.14 6.59 64.42
C GLN A 35 32.91 7.31 63.88
N LEU A 36 33.07 8.50 63.31
CA LEU A 36 31.98 9.26 62.69
C LEU A 36 31.38 8.50 61.50
N HIS A 37 32.20 7.84 60.69
CA HIS A 37 31.72 7.05 59.57
C HIS A 37 30.85 5.87 60.04
N HIS A 38 31.27 5.19 61.11
CA HIS A 38 30.48 4.13 61.71
C HIS A 38 29.12 4.65 62.24
N GLN A 39 29.12 5.80 62.93
CA GLN A 39 27.89 6.43 63.40
C GLN A 39 26.93 6.82 62.26
N VAL A 40 27.46 7.35 61.15
CA VAL A 40 26.64 7.68 59.98
C VAL A 40 25.98 6.41 59.41
N MET A 41 26.73 5.32 59.27
CA MET A 41 26.17 4.04 58.82
C MET A 41 25.07 3.51 59.76
N GLU A 42 25.26 3.60 61.08
CA GLU A 42 24.25 3.19 62.06
C GLU A 42 22.98 4.05 61.95
N LEU A 43 23.12 5.37 61.81
CA LEU A 43 22.00 6.31 61.65
C LEU A 43 21.27 6.13 60.31
N GLU A 44 21.97 5.77 59.24
CA GLU A 44 21.37 5.44 57.96
C GLU A 44 20.54 4.16 58.05
N LEU A 45 21.07 3.13 58.71
CA LEU A 45 20.34 1.89 58.98
C LEU A 45 19.11 2.13 59.87
N GLU A 46 19.25 2.93 60.93
CA GLU A 46 18.13 3.29 61.80
C GLU A 46 17.05 4.09 61.04
N ASN A 47 17.46 5.05 60.21
CA ASN A 47 16.52 5.78 59.35
C ASN A 47 15.78 4.87 58.38
N GLN A 48 16.47 3.88 57.80
CA GLN A 48 15.83 2.90 56.93
C GLN A 48 14.78 2.09 57.70
N ILE A 49 15.13 1.58 58.89
CA ILE A 49 14.19 0.84 59.76
C ILE A 49 13.00 1.71 60.16
N LEU A 50 13.21 2.99 60.48
CA LEU A 50 12.14 3.92 60.84
C LEU A 50 11.21 4.21 59.65
N ARG A 51 11.75 4.37 58.44
CA ARG A 51 10.95 4.52 57.22
C ARG A 51 10.10 3.29 56.94
N GLU A 52 10.68 2.09 57.08
CA GLU A 52 9.96 0.82 56.94
C GLU A 52 8.86 0.68 58.01
N LYS A 53 9.16 1.03 59.27
CA LYS A 53 8.15 1.05 60.35
C LYS A 53 7.03 2.04 60.05
N MET A 54 7.33 3.29 59.71
CA MET A 54 6.31 4.29 59.38
C MET A 54 5.44 3.87 58.20
N ALA A 55 6.04 3.31 57.15
CA ALA A 55 5.30 2.77 56.02
C ALA A 55 4.37 1.62 56.44
N SER A 56 4.85 0.72 57.30
CA SER A 56 4.05 -0.41 57.82
C SER A 56 2.91 0.03 58.74
N THR A 57 3.13 1.05 59.58
CA THR A 57 2.10 1.59 60.49
C THR A 57 1.03 2.33 59.72
N ARG A 58 1.42 3.19 58.76
CA ARG A 58 0.47 3.87 57.86
C ARG A 58 -0.35 2.84 57.08
N LYS A 59 0.28 1.85 56.42
CA LYS A 59 -0.45 0.79 55.70
C LYS A 59 -1.45 0.02 56.58
N LYS A 60 -1.16 -0.17 57.87
CA LYS A 60 -2.09 -0.83 58.82
C LYS A 60 -3.23 0.08 59.25
N GLU A 61 -2.95 1.35 59.53
CA GLU A 61 -3.96 2.33 59.94
C GLU A 61 -4.94 2.62 58.80
N THR A 62 -4.45 2.89 57.58
CA THR A 62 -5.33 3.16 56.42
C THR A 62 -6.20 1.95 56.10
N ASN A 63 -5.66 0.72 56.09
CA ASN A 63 -6.45 -0.48 55.80
C ASN A 63 -7.55 -0.76 56.84
N VAL A 64 -7.28 -0.50 58.12
CA VAL A 64 -8.26 -0.71 59.19
C VAL A 64 -9.35 0.36 59.13
N GLU A 65 -9.01 1.61 58.81
CA GLU A 65 -9.98 2.69 58.65
C GLU A 65 -10.83 2.52 57.38
N ILE A 66 -10.22 2.13 56.26
CA ILE A 66 -10.94 1.87 54.99
C ILE A 66 -11.97 0.76 55.16
N ARG A 67 -11.56 -0.39 55.70
CA ARG A 67 -12.51 -1.49 55.95
C ARG A 67 -13.62 -1.08 56.90
N LYS A 68 -13.28 -0.39 57.99
CA LYS A 68 -14.30 0.11 58.92
C LYS A 68 -15.21 1.16 58.28
N PHE A 69 -14.71 2.00 57.37
CA PHE A 69 -15.51 2.99 56.68
C PHE A 69 -16.49 2.32 55.71
N ILE A 70 -16.01 1.40 54.87
CA ILE A 70 -16.84 0.63 53.94
C ILE A 70 -17.87 -0.23 54.69
N GLU A 71 -17.48 -0.91 55.78
CA GLU A 71 -18.39 -1.69 56.63
C GLU A 71 -19.38 -0.80 57.40
N LYS A 72 -19.03 0.47 57.68
CA LYS A 72 -19.88 1.47 58.35
C LYS A 72 -20.79 2.25 57.41
N LEU A 73 -20.65 2.12 56.09
CA LEU A 73 -21.66 2.57 55.14
C LEU A 73 -22.90 1.65 55.26
N SER A 74 -23.54 1.68 56.43
CA SER A 74 -24.70 0.87 56.82
C SER A 74 -25.94 1.17 55.97
N GLY A 75 -25.91 2.24 55.16
CA GLY A 75 -26.89 2.57 54.13
C GLY A 75 -26.55 2.09 52.71
N GLY A 76 -25.42 1.38 52.53
CA GLY A 76 -24.88 1.01 51.22
C GLY A 76 -24.09 2.14 50.56
N LEU A 77 -23.35 1.79 49.51
CA LEU A 77 -22.68 2.76 48.64
C LEU A 77 -23.73 3.50 47.79
N THR A 78 -23.86 4.81 47.94
CA THR A 78 -24.79 5.63 47.14
C THR A 78 -24.10 6.14 45.87
N TYR A 79 -24.90 6.44 44.85
CA TYR A 79 -24.40 7.02 43.59
C TYR A 79 -23.67 8.36 43.80
N ASP A 80 -24.16 9.21 44.71
CA ASP A 80 -23.51 10.50 45.03
C ASP A 80 -22.07 10.34 45.54
N ILE A 81 -21.81 9.29 46.35
CA ILE A 81 -20.45 9.02 46.87
C ILE A 81 -19.54 8.52 45.75
N ILE A 82 -20.07 7.68 44.85
CA ILE A 82 -19.33 7.21 43.69
C ILE A 82 -18.92 8.40 42.80
N ASP A 83 -19.84 9.32 42.55
CA ASP A 83 -19.57 10.53 41.75
C ASP A 83 -18.48 11.39 42.40
N GLU A 84 -18.56 11.62 43.71
CA GLU A 84 -17.55 12.38 44.47
C GLU A 84 -16.15 11.76 44.34
N TRP A 85 -16.04 10.44 44.54
CA TRP A 85 -14.75 9.74 44.43
C TRP A 85 -14.22 9.68 43.00
N CYS A 86 -15.08 9.50 42.00
CA CYS A 86 -14.68 9.53 40.60
C CYS A 86 -14.15 10.91 40.16
N LEU A 87 -14.69 11.99 40.73
CA LEU A 87 -14.27 13.37 40.44
C LEU A 87 -13.07 13.84 41.28
N SER A 88 -12.74 13.11 42.34
CA SER A 88 -11.63 13.46 43.22
C SER A 88 -10.27 13.31 42.52
N THR A 89 -9.32 14.14 42.96
CA THR A 89 -7.91 14.05 42.58
C THR A 89 -7.04 13.46 43.70
N SER A 90 -7.66 12.93 44.76
CA SER A 90 -6.97 12.28 45.86
C SER A 90 -6.69 10.81 45.55
N ALA A 91 -5.47 10.36 45.85
CA ALA A 91 -5.14 8.94 45.77
C ALA A 91 -5.98 8.11 46.76
N ASP A 92 -6.32 8.66 47.92
CA ASP A 92 -7.15 7.97 48.91
C ASP A 92 -8.56 7.70 48.38
N ASP A 93 -9.17 8.68 47.69
CA ASP A 93 -10.51 8.54 47.09
C ASP A 93 -10.51 7.53 45.93
N ALA A 94 -9.44 7.50 45.14
CA ALA A 94 -9.23 6.45 44.14
C ALA A 94 -9.13 5.06 44.79
N ILE A 95 -8.38 4.92 45.89
CA ILE A 95 -8.28 3.67 46.65
C ILE A 95 -9.64 3.25 47.20
N PHE A 96 -10.43 4.18 47.75
CA PHE A 96 -11.80 3.92 48.23
C PHE A 96 -12.71 3.43 47.10
N LEU A 97 -12.72 4.14 45.97
CA LEU A 97 -13.51 3.79 44.79
C LEU A 97 -13.16 2.38 44.28
N LEU A 98 -11.87 2.08 44.10
CA LEU A 98 -11.44 0.78 43.57
C LEU A 98 -11.68 -0.35 44.56
N THR A 99 -11.48 -0.11 45.86
CA THR A 99 -11.81 -1.10 46.90
C THR A 99 -13.30 -1.42 46.89
N ALA A 100 -14.15 -0.38 46.77
CA ALA A 100 -15.59 -0.56 46.68
C ALA A 100 -15.98 -1.30 45.39
N CYS A 101 -15.43 -0.90 44.23
CA CYS A 101 -15.66 -1.57 42.95
C CYS A 101 -15.30 -3.05 43.00
N LYS A 102 -14.11 -3.39 43.52
CA LYS A 102 -13.69 -4.77 43.75
C LYS A 102 -14.70 -5.56 44.57
N LYS A 103 -15.17 -4.98 45.70
CA LYS A 103 -16.14 -5.62 46.58
C LYS A 103 -17.50 -5.82 45.91
N LEU A 104 -17.93 -4.87 45.07
CA LEU A 104 -19.17 -4.98 44.30
C LEU A 104 -19.08 -6.09 43.25
N ILE A 105 -17.94 -6.26 42.59
CA ILE A 105 -17.69 -7.39 41.66
C ILE A 105 -17.76 -8.71 42.41
N GLU A 106 -17.08 -8.83 43.56
CA GLU A 106 -17.13 -10.05 44.40
C GLU A 106 -18.56 -10.37 44.87
N ASN A 107 -19.38 -9.35 45.10
CA ASN A 107 -20.77 -9.48 45.54
C ASN A 107 -21.77 -9.57 44.37
N MET A 108 -21.29 -9.52 43.11
CA MET A 108 -22.11 -9.56 41.89
C MET A 108 -23.14 -8.41 41.80
N ASP A 109 -22.84 -7.23 42.35
CA ASP A 109 -23.67 -6.01 42.22
C ASP A 109 -23.37 -5.32 40.88
N ASN A 110 -23.80 -5.95 39.78
CA ASN A 110 -23.49 -5.54 38.41
C ASN A 110 -23.96 -4.12 38.08
N GLU A 111 -25.09 -3.67 38.65
CA GLU A 111 -25.64 -2.32 38.44
C GLU A 111 -24.65 -1.23 38.89
N LYS A 112 -24.12 -1.34 40.11
CA LYS A 112 -23.16 -0.35 40.63
C LYS A 112 -21.79 -0.47 39.96
N VAL A 113 -21.35 -1.69 39.65
CA VAL A 113 -20.09 -1.89 38.90
C VAL A 113 -20.20 -1.22 37.53
N HIS A 114 -21.30 -1.45 36.81
CA HIS A 114 -21.58 -0.81 35.53
C HIS A 114 -21.50 0.72 35.65
N TYR A 115 -22.15 1.30 36.66
CA TYR A 115 -22.12 2.74 36.90
C TYR A 115 -20.70 3.27 37.14
N ILE A 116 -19.90 2.59 37.98
CA ILE A 116 -18.50 2.96 38.24
C ILE A 116 -17.68 2.92 36.96
N LEU A 117 -17.83 1.86 36.15
CA LEU A 117 -17.05 1.71 34.91
C LEU A 117 -17.42 2.75 33.85
N ASP A 118 -18.69 3.11 33.75
CA ASP A 118 -19.15 4.17 32.85
C ASP A 118 -18.51 5.52 33.23
N LEU A 119 -18.52 5.86 34.52
CA LEU A 119 -17.84 7.04 35.04
C LEU A 119 -16.32 7.01 34.80
N LEU A 120 -15.66 5.88 35.03
CA LEU A 120 -14.23 5.73 34.78
C LEU A 120 -13.89 5.79 33.28
N GLY A 121 -14.81 5.35 32.42
CA GLY A 121 -14.69 5.49 30.96
C GLY A 121 -14.69 6.96 30.53
N HIS A 122 -15.48 7.80 31.20
CA HIS A 122 -15.52 9.25 30.98
C HIS A 122 -14.40 10.02 31.69
N ASN A 123 -13.99 9.57 32.88
CA ASN A 123 -12.96 10.19 33.70
C ASN A 123 -12.01 9.14 34.28
N PRO A 124 -10.92 8.77 33.57
CA PRO A 124 -10.00 7.75 34.02
C PRO A 124 -9.04 8.22 35.13
N ASN A 125 -9.12 9.49 35.57
CA ASN A 125 -8.16 10.07 36.53
C ASN A 125 -7.93 9.23 37.81
N PRO A 126 -8.96 8.61 38.43
CA PRO A 126 -8.75 7.75 39.59
C PRO A 126 -7.77 6.59 39.32
N LEU A 127 -7.74 6.07 38.08
CA LEU A 127 -6.85 4.99 37.67
C LEU A 127 -5.42 5.47 37.36
N LEU A 128 -5.26 6.75 37.05
CA LEU A 128 -3.99 7.32 36.58
C LEU A 128 -3.06 7.77 37.72
N HIS A 129 -3.47 7.59 38.97
CA HIS A 129 -2.61 7.84 40.12
C HIS A 129 -1.36 6.95 40.09
N GLU A 130 -0.20 7.54 40.42
CA GLU A 130 1.07 6.81 40.49
C GLU A 130 1.21 5.97 41.77
N ASP A 131 0.18 5.95 42.62
CA ASP A 131 0.13 5.16 43.85
C ASP A 131 0.15 3.64 43.57
N GLU A 132 0.96 2.93 44.33
CA GLU A 132 1.16 1.48 44.17
C GLU A 132 -0.11 0.68 44.51
N GLU A 133 -0.88 1.10 45.52
CA GLU A 133 -2.08 0.41 45.95
C GLU A 133 -3.21 0.61 44.93
N VAL A 134 -3.33 1.80 44.32
CA VAL A 134 -4.27 2.04 43.19
C VAL A 134 -3.98 1.06 42.05
N ARG A 135 -2.71 0.92 41.64
CA ARG A 135 -2.33 -0.03 40.58
C ARG A 135 -2.63 -1.46 40.95
N LYS A 136 -2.33 -1.84 42.19
CA LYS A 136 -2.60 -3.19 42.70
C LYS A 136 -4.11 -3.49 42.70
N LEU A 137 -4.93 -2.58 43.22
CA LEU A 137 -6.39 -2.74 43.21
C LEU A 137 -6.94 -2.81 41.80
N PHE A 138 -6.47 -1.95 40.89
CA PHE A 138 -6.88 -2.02 39.49
C PHE A 138 -6.51 -3.35 38.84
N THR A 139 -5.31 -3.88 39.12
CA THR A 139 -4.88 -5.22 38.67
C THR A 139 -5.82 -6.31 39.18
N GLU A 140 -6.15 -6.27 40.48
CA GLU A 140 -7.05 -7.25 41.11
C GLU A 140 -8.45 -7.18 40.50
N ILE A 141 -8.95 -5.98 40.21
CA ILE A 141 -10.25 -5.77 39.57
C ILE A 141 -10.25 -6.33 38.15
N ILE A 142 -9.24 -6.06 37.33
CA ILE A 142 -9.15 -6.62 35.97
C ILE A 142 -9.09 -8.15 36.03
N ASN A 143 -8.29 -8.72 36.94
CA ASN A 143 -8.21 -10.17 37.12
C ASN A 143 -9.57 -10.77 37.49
N LEU A 144 -10.29 -10.14 38.42
CA LEU A 144 -11.61 -10.60 38.82
C LEU A 144 -12.63 -10.48 37.69
N ALA A 145 -12.58 -9.41 36.91
CA ALA A 145 -13.56 -9.15 35.87
C ALA A 145 -13.31 -9.93 34.57
N LEU A 146 -12.05 -10.03 34.13
CA LEU A 146 -11.69 -10.56 32.80
C LEU A 146 -11.05 -11.94 32.81
N ALA A 147 -10.33 -12.31 33.88
CA ALA A 147 -9.54 -13.55 33.92
C ALA A 147 -10.07 -14.59 34.92
N SER A 148 -11.07 -14.26 35.73
CA SER A 148 -11.63 -15.22 36.66
C SER A 148 -12.51 -16.23 35.91
N ASP A 149 -12.48 -17.49 36.36
CA ASP A 149 -13.39 -18.59 35.95
C ASP A 149 -14.85 -18.33 36.39
N SER A 150 -15.32 -17.07 36.36
CA SER A 150 -16.65 -16.72 36.81
C SER A 150 -17.68 -17.34 35.87
N LYS A 151 -18.21 -18.50 36.29
CA LYS A 151 -19.28 -19.21 35.61
C LYS A 151 -20.64 -18.50 35.71
N ASN A 152 -20.63 -17.21 35.98
CA ASN A 152 -21.84 -16.46 36.32
C ASN A 152 -22.33 -15.70 35.09
N TYR A 153 -23.05 -16.44 34.25
CA TYR A 153 -23.45 -16.05 32.90
C TYR A 153 -24.81 -15.32 32.88
N GLU A 154 -24.93 -14.27 33.67
CA GLU A 154 -26.10 -13.39 33.62
C GLU A 154 -25.89 -12.33 32.53
N ALA A 155 -26.93 -11.99 31.76
CA ALA A 155 -26.84 -11.00 30.68
C ALA A 155 -26.35 -9.61 31.15
N GLU A 156 -26.47 -9.31 32.45
CA GLU A 156 -25.93 -8.09 33.06
C GLU A 156 -24.39 -8.09 33.10
N PHE A 157 -23.77 -9.27 33.21
CA PHE A 157 -22.33 -9.43 33.22
C PHE A 157 -21.71 -9.08 31.86
N ASP A 158 -22.35 -9.41 30.74
CA ASP A 158 -21.92 -9.02 29.39
C ASP A 158 -21.69 -7.51 29.26
N SER A 159 -22.59 -6.71 29.85
CA SER A 159 -22.48 -5.25 29.82
C SER A 159 -21.27 -4.77 30.63
N VAL A 160 -21.09 -5.32 31.84
CA VAL A 160 -19.93 -5.03 32.69
C VAL A 160 -18.62 -5.41 32.00
N TYR A 161 -18.56 -6.60 31.39
CA TYR A 161 -17.39 -7.09 30.69
C TYR A 161 -17.03 -6.20 29.49
N SER A 162 -18.03 -5.83 28.69
CA SER A 162 -17.87 -4.89 27.58
C SER A 162 -17.35 -3.52 28.05
N LEU A 163 -17.91 -2.97 29.13
CA LEU A 163 -17.44 -1.71 29.72
C LEU A 163 -16.00 -1.78 30.20
N PHE A 164 -15.57 -2.90 30.79
CA PHE A 164 -14.18 -3.10 31.17
C PHE A 164 -13.25 -3.04 29.95
N LEU A 165 -13.55 -3.78 28.88
CA LEU A 165 -12.72 -3.73 27.68
C LEU A 165 -12.70 -2.33 27.06
N ASN A 166 -13.84 -1.62 27.06
CA ASN A 166 -13.92 -0.23 26.62
C ASN A 166 -13.06 0.71 27.49
N LEU A 167 -13.09 0.56 28.80
CA LEU A 167 -12.22 1.28 29.73
C LEU A 167 -10.74 1.01 29.42
N LEU A 168 -10.37 -0.24 29.13
CA LEU A 168 -8.99 -0.53 28.72
C LEU A 168 -8.62 0.15 27.40
N MET A 169 -9.55 0.29 26.45
CA MET A 169 -9.32 1.06 25.23
C MET A 169 -9.13 2.56 25.50
N THR A 170 -9.90 3.18 26.41
CA THR A 170 -9.72 4.61 26.75
C THR A 170 -8.37 4.88 27.39
N LEU A 171 -7.84 3.91 28.15
CA LEU A 171 -6.53 3.98 28.80
C LEU A 171 -5.33 3.80 27.84
N SER A 172 -5.55 3.49 26.56
CA SER A 172 -4.49 3.21 25.58
C SER A 172 -3.52 4.37 25.32
N ASN A 173 -3.94 5.60 25.58
CA ASN A 173 -3.13 6.82 25.41
C ASN A 173 -2.52 7.33 26.73
N THR A 174 -2.58 6.53 27.79
CA THR A 174 -2.13 6.92 29.14
C THR A 174 -0.80 6.25 29.50
N LYS A 175 -0.24 6.63 30.66
CA LYS A 175 0.98 5.99 31.20
C LYS A 175 0.78 4.52 31.57
N LEU A 176 -0.46 4.03 31.67
CA LEU A 176 -0.76 2.63 31.97
C LEU A 176 -0.61 1.71 30.76
N LYS A 177 -0.43 2.26 29.54
CA LYS A 177 -0.42 1.49 28.29
C LYS A 177 0.46 0.25 28.36
N ASP A 178 1.74 0.40 28.68
CA ASP A 178 2.71 -0.70 28.67
C ASP A 178 2.38 -1.78 29.70
N TRP A 179 1.86 -1.35 30.87
CA TRP A 179 1.41 -2.27 31.90
C TRP A 179 0.17 -3.06 31.46
N ILE A 180 -0.81 -2.39 30.83
CA ILE A 180 -2.01 -3.05 30.28
C ILE A 180 -1.61 -4.08 29.21
N VAL A 181 -0.68 -3.75 28.30
CA VAL A 181 -0.17 -4.72 27.31
C VAL A 181 0.45 -5.94 27.99
N GLY A 182 1.30 -5.74 29.00
CA GLY A 182 1.91 -6.83 29.75
C GLY A 182 0.87 -7.72 30.43
N HIS A 183 -0.18 -7.11 30.99
CA HIS A 183 -1.28 -7.80 31.64
C HIS A 183 -2.14 -8.60 30.64
N LEU A 184 -2.58 -7.96 29.55
CA LEU A 184 -3.37 -8.61 28.49
C LEU A 184 -2.62 -9.79 27.86
N LYS A 185 -1.30 -9.70 27.69
CA LYS A 185 -0.48 -10.82 27.21
C LYS A 185 -0.38 -11.94 28.25
N HIS A 186 -0.27 -11.60 29.53
CA HIS A 186 -0.15 -12.60 30.59
C HIS A 186 -1.43 -13.45 30.74
N PHE A 187 -2.60 -12.81 30.61
CA PHE A 187 -3.92 -13.44 30.75
C PHE A 187 -4.64 -13.64 29.40
N TYR A 188 -3.90 -13.65 28.29
CA TYR A 188 -4.48 -13.68 26.94
C TYR A 188 -5.46 -14.83 26.75
N THR A 189 -5.07 -16.04 27.12
CA THR A 189 -5.88 -17.25 26.96
C THR A 189 -7.15 -17.17 27.80
N ASP A 190 -7.04 -16.76 29.06
CA ASP A 190 -8.19 -16.68 29.97
C ASP A 190 -9.20 -15.63 29.50
N ILE A 191 -8.72 -14.48 29.03
CA ILE A 191 -9.57 -13.41 28.49
C ILE A 191 -10.25 -13.86 27.20
N LEU A 192 -9.52 -14.54 26.30
CA LEU A 192 -10.07 -15.03 25.05
C LEU A 192 -11.12 -16.10 25.31
N ASP A 193 -10.81 -17.12 26.11
CA ASP A 193 -11.73 -18.20 26.46
C ASP A 193 -13.01 -17.66 27.10
N ASN A 194 -12.90 -16.68 28.00
CA ASN A 194 -14.06 -16.00 28.57
C ASN A 194 -14.89 -15.28 27.50
N VAL A 195 -14.26 -14.51 26.60
CA VAL A 195 -14.98 -13.79 25.54
C VAL A 195 -15.68 -14.74 24.56
N LEU A 196 -15.01 -15.84 24.18
CA LEU A 196 -15.60 -16.85 23.28
C LEU A 196 -16.73 -17.60 23.97
N TYR A 197 -16.58 -17.92 25.25
CA TYR A 197 -17.64 -18.55 26.03
C TYR A 197 -18.92 -17.69 26.10
N LEU A 198 -18.78 -16.36 26.27
CA LEU A 198 -19.95 -15.45 26.24
C LEU A 198 -20.69 -15.48 24.90
N ASN A 199 -20.03 -15.91 23.82
CA ASN A 199 -20.58 -16.03 22.47
C ASN A 199 -21.33 -14.77 22.02
N ASN A 200 -20.84 -13.60 22.44
CA ASN A 200 -21.45 -12.30 22.17
C ASN A 200 -20.60 -11.55 21.12
N PRO A 201 -21.10 -11.38 19.89
CA PRO A 201 -20.34 -10.77 18.80
C PRO A 201 -19.85 -9.36 19.10
N LYS A 202 -20.60 -8.59 19.90
CA LYS A 202 -20.20 -7.24 20.28
C LYS A 202 -18.98 -7.25 21.18
N ILE A 203 -18.92 -8.16 22.15
CA ILE A 203 -17.77 -8.31 23.06
C ILE A 203 -16.55 -8.80 22.29
N ILE A 204 -16.72 -9.76 21.38
CA ILE A 204 -15.67 -10.22 20.46
C ILE A 204 -15.09 -9.04 19.66
N ASN A 205 -15.96 -8.21 19.05
CA ASN A 205 -15.51 -7.04 18.29
C ASN A 205 -14.74 -6.03 19.14
N VAL A 206 -15.17 -5.81 20.39
CA VAL A 206 -14.48 -4.94 21.34
C VAL A 206 -13.10 -5.51 21.72
N LEU A 207 -12.99 -6.82 21.94
CA LEU A 207 -11.70 -7.48 22.23
C LEU A 207 -10.73 -7.35 21.05
N LEU A 208 -11.20 -7.62 19.82
CA LEU A 208 -10.37 -7.51 18.62
C LEU A 208 -9.87 -6.06 18.41
N ARG A 209 -10.73 -5.07 18.65
CA ARG A 209 -10.36 -3.64 18.66
C ARG A 209 -9.32 -3.32 19.72
N LEU A 210 -9.48 -3.85 20.92
CA LEU A 210 -8.55 -3.65 22.02
C LEU A 210 -7.15 -4.14 21.60
N PHE A 211 -7.04 -5.36 21.08
CA PHE A 211 -5.75 -5.88 20.60
C PHE A 211 -5.16 -5.04 19.47
N LEU A 212 -5.98 -4.54 18.53
CA LEU A 212 -5.50 -3.68 17.45
C LEU A 212 -4.95 -2.35 17.98
N ILE A 213 -5.67 -1.70 18.91
CA ILE A 213 -5.27 -0.42 19.53
C ILE A 213 -3.93 -0.56 20.26
N TYR A 214 -3.73 -1.68 20.96
CA TYR A 214 -2.51 -1.95 21.70
C TYR A 214 -1.37 -2.53 20.84
N GLY A 215 -1.61 -2.79 19.55
CA GLY A 215 -0.60 -3.34 18.64
C GLY A 215 -0.25 -4.80 18.94
N MET A 216 -1.18 -5.55 19.53
CA MET A 216 -1.06 -6.97 19.86
C MET A 216 -1.42 -7.83 18.64
N GLU A 217 -0.66 -7.67 17.56
CA GLU A 217 -0.96 -8.23 16.23
C GLU A 217 -0.93 -9.77 16.21
N ASP A 218 -0.05 -10.40 17.01
CA ASP A 218 0.05 -11.87 17.09
C ASP A 218 -1.16 -12.47 17.84
N GLU A 219 -1.51 -11.89 18.99
CA GLU A 219 -2.66 -12.30 19.80
C GLU A 219 -4.00 -12.07 19.08
N LEU A 220 -4.11 -10.97 18.34
CA LEU A 220 -5.27 -10.67 17.50
C LEU A 220 -5.42 -11.72 16.40
N ARG A 221 -4.32 -12.05 15.71
CA ARG A 221 -4.31 -13.08 14.65
C ARG A 221 -4.74 -14.45 15.19
N GLU A 222 -4.21 -14.85 16.34
CA GLU A 222 -4.56 -16.12 16.99
C GLU A 222 -6.03 -16.15 17.42
N ALA A 223 -6.54 -15.05 18.00
CA ALA A 223 -7.94 -14.93 18.40
C ALA A 223 -8.88 -15.03 17.17
N LEU A 224 -8.55 -14.31 16.08
CA LEU A 224 -9.30 -14.42 14.83
C LEU A 224 -9.29 -15.83 14.25
N GLN A 225 -8.14 -16.51 14.29
CA GLN A 225 -8.05 -17.88 13.80
C GLN A 225 -8.98 -18.80 14.60
N GLN A 226 -8.97 -18.73 15.93
CA GLN A 226 -9.85 -19.52 16.78
C GLN A 226 -11.33 -19.19 16.52
N ILE A 227 -11.68 -17.91 16.38
CA ILE A 227 -13.05 -17.48 16.04
C ILE A 227 -13.51 -18.09 14.71
N VAL A 228 -12.66 -18.06 13.67
CA VAL A 228 -13.03 -18.54 12.33
C VAL A 228 -13.03 -20.07 12.26
N GLU A 229 -12.07 -20.75 12.89
CA GLU A 229 -11.89 -22.21 12.78
C GLU A 229 -12.78 -23.01 13.73
N VAL A 230 -13.05 -22.48 14.91
CA VAL A 230 -13.70 -23.22 16.00
C VAL A 230 -15.07 -22.64 16.30
N GLU A 231 -15.14 -21.33 16.55
CA GLU A 231 -16.36 -20.71 17.11
C GLU A 231 -17.36 -20.25 16.04
N TRP A 232 -16.97 -20.20 14.77
CA TRP A 232 -17.80 -19.60 13.71
C TRP A 232 -19.15 -20.29 13.57
N GLU A 233 -19.21 -21.62 13.72
CA GLU A 233 -20.48 -22.37 13.62
C GLU A 233 -21.52 -21.90 14.64
N PHE A 234 -21.10 -21.43 15.82
CA PHE A 234 -21.99 -20.89 16.84
C PHE A 234 -22.36 -19.43 16.57
N LEU A 235 -21.41 -18.64 16.06
CA LEU A 235 -21.58 -17.21 15.79
C LEU A 235 -22.41 -16.92 14.54
N ASP A 236 -22.32 -17.78 13.52
CA ASP A 236 -22.86 -17.56 12.17
C ASP A 236 -24.36 -17.23 12.17
N SER A 237 -25.12 -17.85 13.08
CA SER A 237 -26.57 -17.65 13.24
C SER A 237 -26.95 -16.46 14.13
N SER A 238 -26.03 -15.95 14.94
CA SER A 238 -26.31 -14.92 15.95
C SER A 238 -25.78 -13.53 15.57
N ILE A 239 -24.83 -13.43 14.65
CA ILE A 239 -24.29 -12.14 14.23
C ILE A 239 -25.28 -11.39 13.33
N ASN A 240 -25.17 -10.06 13.26
CA ASN A 240 -25.89 -9.25 12.28
C ASN A 240 -25.00 -8.79 11.10
N GLU A 241 -25.56 -8.05 10.14
CA GLU A 241 -24.84 -7.54 8.97
C GLU A 241 -23.60 -6.72 9.36
N GLU A 242 -23.71 -5.81 10.34
CA GLU A 242 -22.58 -4.95 10.74
C GLU A 242 -21.46 -5.74 11.40
N GLU A 243 -21.81 -6.72 12.24
CA GLU A 243 -20.86 -7.61 12.91
C GLU A 243 -20.15 -8.53 11.91
N PHE A 244 -20.87 -9.10 10.94
CA PHE A 244 -20.26 -9.89 9.87
C PHE A 244 -19.28 -9.05 9.05
N VAL A 245 -19.67 -7.83 8.64
CA VAL A 245 -18.81 -6.92 7.89
C VAL A 245 -17.57 -6.54 8.69
N PHE A 246 -17.71 -6.32 10.00
CA PHE A 246 -16.58 -6.05 10.89
C PHE A 246 -15.59 -7.22 10.91
N ILE A 247 -16.08 -8.43 11.18
CA ILE A 247 -15.23 -9.63 11.28
C ILE A 247 -14.58 -9.95 9.94
N LEU A 248 -15.29 -9.77 8.81
CA LEU A 248 -14.73 -9.97 7.47
C LEU A 248 -13.57 -9.01 7.18
N TRP A 249 -13.66 -7.74 7.57
CA TRP A 249 -12.54 -6.80 7.41
C TRP A 249 -11.34 -7.17 8.28
N TYR A 250 -11.57 -7.64 9.51
CA TYR A 250 -10.51 -8.15 10.37
C TYR A 250 -9.88 -9.41 9.77
N ALA A 251 -10.68 -10.38 9.34
CA ALA A 251 -10.20 -11.58 8.65
C ALA A 251 -9.35 -11.20 7.41
N PHE A 252 -9.77 -10.21 6.63
CA PHE A 252 -9.00 -9.70 5.49
C PHE A 252 -7.64 -9.12 5.88
N LEU A 253 -7.56 -8.36 6.98
CA LEU A 253 -6.28 -7.79 7.46
C LEU A 253 -5.24 -8.89 7.72
N TYR A 254 -5.68 -10.04 8.23
CA TYR A 254 -4.83 -11.18 8.61
C TYR A 254 -4.87 -12.37 7.64
N ASN A 255 -5.52 -12.22 6.48
CA ASN A 255 -5.66 -13.22 5.40
C ASN A 255 -6.45 -14.49 5.78
N PHE A 256 -7.49 -14.35 6.61
CA PHE A 256 -8.47 -15.39 6.93
C PHE A 256 -9.83 -15.21 6.24
N ASP A 257 -9.97 -14.20 5.39
CA ASP A 257 -11.24 -13.83 4.77
C ASP A 257 -11.83 -14.93 3.88
N GLN A 258 -11.01 -15.66 3.13
CA GLN A 258 -11.50 -16.78 2.33
C GLN A 258 -12.03 -17.92 3.22
N GLN A 259 -11.32 -18.26 4.29
CA GLN A 259 -11.72 -19.31 5.22
C GLN A 259 -13.03 -18.97 5.94
N LEU A 260 -13.19 -17.71 6.31
CA LEU A 260 -14.43 -17.17 6.85
C LEU A 260 -15.58 -17.32 5.85
N ILE A 261 -15.38 -16.92 4.59
CA ILE A 261 -16.38 -17.05 3.53
C ILE A 261 -16.76 -18.51 3.29
N ASP A 262 -15.78 -19.42 3.30
CA ASP A 262 -16.01 -20.85 3.07
C ASP A 262 -16.78 -21.52 4.22
N THR A 263 -16.62 -21.01 5.46
CA THR A 263 -17.25 -21.56 6.66
C THR A 263 -18.63 -20.91 6.94
N ALA A 264 -18.85 -19.69 6.47
CA ALA A 264 -20.11 -18.96 6.62
C ALA A 264 -21.26 -19.63 5.84
N LYS A 265 -22.33 -20.00 6.55
CA LYS A 265 -23.55 -20.56 5.97
C LYS A 265 -24.68 -19.52 6.00
N GLU A 266 -25.04 -19.07 7.19
CA GLU A 266 -26.16 -18.13 7.41
C GLU A 266 -25.73 -16.69 7.11
N SER A 267 -24.56 -16.28 7.63
CA SER A 267 -24.04 -14.93 7.47
C SER A 267 -23.65 -14.56 6.04
N LEU A 268 -23.43 -15.56 5.20
CA LEU A 268 -23.14 -15.36 3.77
C LEU A 268 -24.29 -14.63 3.06
N GLN A 269 -25.50 -14.62 3.64
CA GLN A 269 -26.61 -13.80 3.13
C GLN A 269 -26.29 -12.30 3.10
N TRP A 270 -25.34 -11.81 3.90
CA TRP A 270 -24.90 -10.41 3.94
C TRP A 270 -23.70 -10.14 3.01
N PHE A 271 -23.07 -11.18 2.47
CA PHE A 271 -21.96 -11.07 1.52
C PHE A 271 -22.47 -10.73 0.10
N LYS A 272 -22.93 -9.48 -0.07
CA LYS A 272 -23.51 -8.96 -1.32
C LYS A 272 -22.97 -7.59 -1.68
N GLU A 273 -22.80 -7.31 -2.97
CA GLU A 273 -22.29 -6.01 -3.48
C GLU A 273 -23.14 -4.80 -3.07
N SER A 274 -24.42 -5.02 -2.74
CA SER A 274 -25.32 -3.97 -2.25
C SER A 274 -24.96 -3.46 -0.86
N CYS A 275 -24.22 -4.24 -0.06
CA CYS A 275 -23.76 -3.82 1.26
C CYS A 275 -22.71 -2.70 1.12
N LYS A 276 -23.01 -1.52 1.68
CA LYS A 276 -22.11 -0.35 1.57
C LYS A 276 -20.74 -0.63 2.21
N GLY A 277 -20.71 -1.38 3.31
CA GLY A 277 -19.48 -1.75 4.03
C GLY A 277 -18.56 -2.69 3.24
N LEU A 278 -19.09 -3.42 2.25
CA LEU A 278 -18.34 -4.39 1.45
C LEU A 278 -18.02 -3.91 0.03
N ALA A 279 -18.47 -2.72 -0.37
CA ALA A 279 -18.23 -2.20 -1.72
C ALA A 279 -16.74 -2.15 -2.10
N LEU A 280 -15.86 -1.82 -1.15
CA LEU A 280 -14.41 -1.87 -1.39
C LEU A 280 -13.88 -3.29 -1.45
N TYR A 281 -14.39 -4.21 -0.63
CA TYR A 281 -14.00 -5.61 -0.63
C TYR A 281 -14.29 -6.27 -1.99
N PHE A 282 -15.50 -6.09 -2.53
CA PHE A 282 -15.86 -6.60 -3.86
C PHE A 282 -15.02 -5.96 -4.97
N CYS A 283 -14.77 -4.65 -4.89
CA CYS A 283 -13.89 -3.96 -5.85
C CYS A 283 -12.46 -4.55 -5.84
N LEU A 284 -11.93 -4.87 -4.65
CA LEU A 284 -10.65 -5.54 -4.49
C LEU A 284 -10.69 -6.95 -5.08
N TYR A 285 -11.68 -7.76 -4.70
CA TYR A 285 -11.83 -9.15 -5.14
C TYR A 285 -11.94 -9.25 -6.67
N GLU A 286 -12.75 -8.41 -7.29
CA GLU A 286 -12.86 -8.31 -8.75
C GLU A 286 -11.52 -7.93 -9.39
N SER A 287 -10.81 -6.95 -8.81
CA SER A 287 -9.51 -6.50 -9.31
C SER A 287 -8.45 -7.60 -9.26
N VAL A 288 -8.40 -8.36 -8.16
CA VAL A 288 -7.47 -9.49 -7.98
C VAL A 288 -7.82 -10.62 -8.96
N ASN A 289 -9.10 -10.98 -9.09
CA ASN A 289 -9.53 -12.05 -10.01
C ASN A 289 -9.31 -11.71 -11.48
N LEU A 290 -9.61 -10.47 -11.88
CA LEU A 290 -9.36 -9.98 -13.23
C LEU A 290 -7.88 -9.65 -13.47
N GLN A 291 -7.05 -9.68 -12.43
CA GLN A 291 -5.64 -9.29 -12.46
C GLN A 291 -5.44 -7.87 -13.01
N ARG A 292 -6.37 -6.96 -12.67
CA ARG A 292 -6.47 -5.61 -13.22
C ARG A 292 -6.71 -4.61 -12.10
N TYR A 293 -6.03 -3.47 -12.18
CA TYR A 293 -6.27 -2.35 -11.25
C TYR A 293 -7.66 -1.74 -11.48
N PRO A 294 -8.42 -1.41 -10.41
CA PRO A 294 -9.77 -0.88 -10.55
C PRO A 294 -9.78 0.49 -11.24
N ASP A 295 -10.88 0.83 -11.94
CA ASP A 295 -11.05 2.16 -12.49
C ASP A 295 -10.94 3.23 -11.38
N SER A 296 -10.24 4.34 -11.67
CA SER A 296 -9.94 5.35 -10.67
C SER A 296 -11.20 5.97 -10.04
N ASN A 297 -12.28 6.11 -10.81
CA ASN A 297 -13.54 6.64 -10.31
C ASN A 297 -14.25 5.60 -9.43
N THR A 298 -14.35 4.35 -9.90
CA THR A 298 -14.95 3.24 -9.12
C THR A 298 -14.21 3.05 -7.80
N TYR A 299 -12.88 2.99 -7.82
CA TYR A 299 -12.07 2.83 -6.61
C TYR A 299 -12.28 3.98 -5.61
N ARG A 300 -12.30 5.23 -6.11
CA ARG A 300 -12.58 6.40 -5.27
C ARG A 300 -13.97 6.34 -4.61
N GLN A 301 -14.98 5.91 -5.36
CA GLN A 301 -16.35 5.74 -4.83
C GLN A 301 -16.40 4.65 -3.76
N CYS A 302 -15.72 3.52 -3.96
CA CYS A 302 -15.65 2.45 -2.96
C CYS A 302 -14.92 2.90 -1.69
N ILE A 303 -13.83 3.66 -1.81
CA ILE A 303 -13.15 4.26 -0.65
C ILE A 303 -14.09 5.22 0.09
N GLN A 304 -14.86 6.05 -0.62
CA GLN A 304 -15.81 6.96 0.02
C GLN A 304 -16.90 6.20 0.79
N LYS A 305 -17.41 5.10 0.23
CA LYS A 305 -18.37 4.23 0.94
C LYS A 305 -17.78 3.64 2.21
N LEU A 306 -16.54 3.14 2.18
CA LEU A 306 -15.84 2.67 3.38
C LEU A 306 -15.63 3.80 4.39
N LYS A 307 -15.21 4.99 3.96
CA LYS A 307 -15.02 6.12 4.86
C LYS A 307 -16.31 6.57 5.53
N SER A 308 -17.45 6.43 4.85
CA SER A 308 -18.76 6.79 5.37
C SER A 308 -19.38 5.76 6.32
N THR A 309 -18.80 4.56 6.48
CA THR A 309 -19.34 3.58 7.43
C THR A 309 -18.93 3.90 8.87
N GLU A 310 -19.81 3.58 9.82
CA GLU A 310 -19.58 3.66 11.27
C GLU A 310 -19.09 2.32 11.84
N ILE A 311 -19.08 1.24 11.05
CA ILE A 311 -18.68 -0.11 11.47
C ILE A 311 -17.20 -0.15 11.90
N LEU A 312 -16.35 0.64 11.23
CA LEU A 312 -14.92 0.72 11.50
C LEU A 312 -14.56 2.13 12.02
N THR A 313 -13.66 2.17 12.99
CA THR A 313 -12.95 3.36 13.45
C THR A 313 -11.99 3.89 12.37
N GLU A 314 -11.53 5.14 12.51
CA GLU A 314 -10.58 5.73 11.56
C GLU A 314 -9.22 5.00 11.54
N LEU A 315 -8.79 4.43 12.68
CA LEU A 315 -7.58 3.61 12.76
C LEU A 315 -7.74 2.34 11.92
N GLU A 316 -8.85 1.62 12.07
CA GLU A 316 -9.17 0.40 11.32
C GLU A 316 -9.31 0.69 9.82
N LYS A 317 -10.04 1.75 9.44
CA LYS A 317 -10.16 2.19 8.05
C LYS A 317 -8.79 2.45 7.43
N SER A 318 -7.89 3.09 8.15
CA SER A 318 -6.52 3.35 7.69
C SER A 318 -5.75 2.05 7.43
N LYS A 319 -5.80 1.09 8.37
CA LYS A 319 -5.16 -0.23 8.23
C LYS A 319 -5.74 -1.02 7.05
N VAL A 320 -7.06 -1.03 6.89
CA VAL A 320 -7.74 -1.67 5.76
C VAL A 320 -7.29 -1.05 4.44
N LEU A 321 -7.31 0.28 4.32
CA LEU A 321 -6.88 0.97 3.10
C LEU A 321 -5.40 0.71 2.77
N GLN A 322 -4.53 0.68 3.79
CA GLN A 322 -3.12 0.34 3.60
C GLN A 322 -2.95 -1.08 3.06
N LYS A 323 -3.68 -2.06 3.60
CA LYS A 323 -3.66 -3.45 3.13
C LYS A 323 -4.21 -3.57 1.72
N VAL A 324 -5.37 -2.97 1.44
CA VAL A 324 -5.98 -2.93 0.08
C VAL A 324 -4.99 -2.37 -0.93
N GLU A 325 -4.35 -1.23 -0.63
CA GLU A 325 -3.37 -0.61 -1.51
C GLU A 325 -2.15 -1.51 -1.72
N SER A 326 -1.69 -2.22 -0.68
CA SER A 326 -0.58 -3.17 -0.80
C SER A 326 -0.90 -4.35 -1.74
N VAL A 327 -2.17 -4.79 -1.78
CA VAL A 327 -2.65 -5.86 -2.66
C VAL A 327 -2.86 -5.36 -4.09
N LEU A 328 -3.33 -4.12 -4.26
CA LEU A 328 -3.61 -3.53 -5.58
C LEU A 328 -2.35 -2.97 -6.28
N LYS A 329 -1.35 -2.48 -5.53
CA LYS A 329 -0.14 -1.85 -6.09
C LYS A 329 0.63 -2.75 -7.09
N PRO A 330 0.78 -4.07 -6.86
CA PRO A 330 1.35 -4.96 -7.88
C PRO A 330 0.55 -5.01 -9.19
N LEU A 331 -0.77 -4.79 -9.13
CA LEU A 331 -1.65 -4.81 -10.31
C LEU A 331 -1.51 -3.54 -11.17
N SER A 332 -1.17 -2.39 -10.58
CA SER A 332 -0.92 -1.15 -11.33
C SER A 332 0.43 -1.15 -12.05
N ALA A 333 1.42 -1.89 -11.53
CA ALA A 333 2.74 -2.00 -12.10
C ALA A 333 2.83 -2.94 -13.31
N ARG A 334 1.79 -3.76 -13.55
CA ARG A 334 1.74 -4.60 -14.75
C ARG A 334 1.52 -3.68 -15.95
N PRO A 335 2.41 -3.70 -16.97
CA PRO A 335 2.17 -2.95 -18.18
C PRO A 335 0.83 -3.41 -18.73
N ALA A 336 -0.10 -2.46 -18.91
CA ALA A 336 -1.40 -2.77 -19.45
C ALA A 336 -1.19 -3.54 -20.78
N PRO A 337 -1.88 -4.68 -20.99
CA PRO A 337 -1.74 -5.42 -22.23
C PRO A 337 -2.01 -4.46 -23.40
N PRO A 338 -1.17 -4.47 -24.45
CA PRO A 338 -1.26 -3.49 -25.52
C PRO A 338 -2.66 -3.51 -26.12
N ILE A 339 -3.25 -2.33 -26.27
CA ILE A 339 -4.57 -2.17 -26.89
C ILE A 339 -4.36 -2.15 -28.40
N ILE A 340 -4.88 -3.18 -29.08
CA ILE A 340 -4.77 -3.31 -30.54
C ILE A 340 -5.97 -2.64 -31.17
N TYR A 341 -5.82 -1.37 -31.55
CA TYR A 341 -6.87 -0.62 -32.25
C TYR A 341 -7.00 -1.01 -33.73
N GLU A 342 -5.97 -1.64 -34.29
CA GLU A 342 -6.00 -2.13 -35.67
C GLU A 342 -6.93 -3.34 -35.83
N LYS A 343 -7.27 -3.65 -37.09
CA LYS A 343 -8.07 -4.85 -37.40
C LYS A 343 -7.25 -6.09 -37.03
N VAL A 344 -7.87 -6.98 -36.25
CA VAL A 344 -7.25 -8.26 -35.91
C VAL A 344 -7.15 -9.13 -37.16
N ILE A 345 -5.98 -9.70 -37.39
CA ILE A 345 -5.70 -10.54 -38.55
C ILE A 345 -6.12 -11.97 -38.20
N VAL A 346 -7.00 -12.54 -39.00
CA VAL A 346 -7.52 -13.90 -38.77
C VAL A 346 -6.76 -14.85 -39.67
N ILE A 347 -6.12 -15.83 -39.05
CA ILE A 347 -5.29 -16.85 -39.72
C ILE A 347 -5.96 -18.22 -39.60
N ASP A 348 -5.80 -19.03 -40.64
CA ASP A 348 -6.17 -20.44 -40.56
C ASP A 348 -5.16 -21.16 -39.65
N PRO A 349 -5.61 -22.00 -38.70
CA PRO A 349 -4.73 -22.73 -37.78
C PRO A 349 -3.58 -23.47 -38.49
N SER A 350 -3.80 -23.96 -39.71
CA SER A 350 -2.80 -24.70 -40.49
C SER A 350 -1.58 -23.87 -40.90
N TYR A 351 -1.66 -22.53 -40.92
CA TYR A 351 -0.54 -21.64 -41.25
C TYR A 351 0.04 -20.92 -40.02
N LEU A 352 -0.43 -21.21 -38.80
CA LEU A 352 -0.03 -20.46 -37.61
C LEU A 352 1.48 -20.44 -37.40
N ASP A 353 2.16 -21.58 -37.51
CA ASP A 353 3.60 -21.70 -37.30
C ASP A 353 4.41 -20.88 -38.32
N ASP A 354 3.99 -20.89 -39.58
CA ASP A 354 4.59 -20.08 -40.65
C ASP A 354 4.49 -18.59 -40.33
N PHE A 355 3.33 -18.15 -39.82
CA PHE A 355 3.11 -16.78 -39.40
C PHE A 355 3.95 -16.40 -38.18
N ILE A 356 4.02 -17.29 -37.17
CA ILE A 356 4.86 -17.09 -35.97
C ILE A 356 6.31 -16.88 -36.39
N HIS A 357 6.85 -17.73 -37.26
CA HIS A 357 8.22 -17.62 -37.71
C HIS A 357 8.45 -16.37 -38.58
N ARG A 358 7.56 -16.13 -39.56
CA ARG A 358 7.71 -15.04 -40.53
C ARG A 358 7.64 -13.65 -39.90
N TYR A 359 6.71 -13.46 -38.97
CA TYR A 359 6.47 -12.15 -38.34
C TYR A 359 7.06 -12.07 -36.92
N GLN A 360 7.78 -13.11 -36.49
CA GLN A 360 8.35 -13.22 -35.13
C GLN A 360 7.28 -13.00 -34.06
N LEU A 361 6.09 -13.58 -34.27
CA LEU A 361 4.95 -13.35 -33.39
C LEU A 361 5.24 -13.92 -32.00
N LYS A 362 4.82 -13.19 -30.97
CA LYS A 362 4.84 -13.65 -29.59
C LYS A 362 3.42 -13.79 -29.09
N ARG A 363 3.11 -14.94 -28.50
CA ARG A 363 1.82 -15.14 -27.84
C ARG A 363 1.82 -14.35 -26.54
N THR A 364 0.97 -13.34 -26.44
CA THR A 364 0.89 -12.43 -25.30
C THR A 364 -0.56 -12.00 -25.05
N LYS A 365 -0.86 -11.58 -23.83
CA LYS A 365 -2.17 -11.01 -23.50
C LYS A 365 -2.32 -9.64 -24.16
N VAL A 366 -3.43 -9.41 -24.87
CA VAL A 366 -3.76 -8.16 -25.55
C VAL A 366 -5.16 -7.69 -25.19
N THR A 367 -5.41 -6.40 -25.36
CA THR A 367 -6.76 -5.83 -25.25
C THR A 367 -7.32 -5.58 -26.64
N LEU A 368 -8.45 -6.19 -26.98
CA LEU A 368 -9.12 -6.04 -28.27
C LEU A 368 -10.44 -5.24 -28.14
N PRO A 369 -10.70 -4.27 -29.03
CA PRO A 369 -11.94 -3.52 -29.05
C PRO A 369 -13.06 -4.27 -29.79
N LEU A 370 -14.22 -4.37 -29.15
CA LEU A 370 -15.46 -4.85 -29.73
C LEU A 370 -16.42 -3.69 -30.03
N TYR A 371 -17.23 -3.88 -31.08
CA TYR A 371 -18.12 -2.87 -31.65
C TYR A 371 -19.54 -3.42 -31.78
N LYS A 372 -20.58 -2.57 -31.83
CA LYS A 372 -21.95 -3.04 -32.10
C LYS A 372 -22.10 -3.50 -33.55
N GLN A 373 -21.46 -2.80 -34.50
CA GLN A 373 -21.46 -3.14 -35.92
C GLN A 373 -20.06 -3.04 -36.53
N LYS A 374 -19.84 -3.73 -37.66
CA LYS A 374 -18.52 -3.77 -38.33
C LYS A 374 -18.00 -2.39 -38.76
N ASN A 375 -18.91 -1.45 -39.02
CA ASN A 375 -18.59 -0.11 -39.50
C ASN A 375 -18.57 0.95 -38.39
N ASP A 376 -18.87 0.58 -37.14
CA ASP A 376 -18.90 1.54 -36.04
C ASP A 376 -17.50 1.99 -35.67
N ASN A 377 -17.33 3.29 -35.38
CA ASN A 377 -16.06 3.84 -34.92
C ASN A 377 -15.96 3.94 -33.40
N LEU A 378 -17.08 3.80 -32.68
CA LEU A 378 -17.12 3.84 -31.22
C LEU A 378 -16.93 2.44 -30.65
N ILE A 379 -15.87 2.29 -29.85
CA ILE A 379 -15.60 1.05 -29.11
C ILE A 379 -16.73 0.86 -28.10
N SER A 380 -17.39 -0.29 -28.16
CA SER A 380 -18.50 -0.63 -27.26
C SER A 380 -18.02 -1.39 -26.03
N ARG A 381 -16.97 -2.22 -26.18
CA ARG A 381 -16.35 -2.98 -25.07
C ARG A 381 -14.88 -3.25 -25.40
N LEU A 382 -14.03 -3.31 -24.38
CA LEU A 382 -12.68 -3.85 -24.49
C LEU A 382 -12.65 -5.24 -23.85
N ILE A 383 -12.02 -6.20 -24.51
CA ILE A 383 -11.82 -7.55 -23.97
C ILE A 383 -10.33 -7.85 -23.89
N GLU A 384 -9.92 -8.60 -22.87
CA GLU A 384 -8.56 -9.13 -22.78
C GLU A 384 -8.56 -10.57 -23.28
N THR A 385 -7.63 -10.90 -24.18
CA THR A 385 -7.46 -12.26 -24.70
C THR A 385 -6.00 -12.53 -25.02
N GLU A 386 -5.63 -13.79 -25.17
CA GLU A 386 -4.32 -14.14 -25.72
C GLU A 386 -4.37 -14.04 -27.24
N ALA A 387 -3.39 -13.37 -27.82
CA ALA A 387 -3.20 -13.32 -29.26
C ALA A 387 -1.72 -13.42 -29.61
N HIS A 388 -1.43 -13.79 -30.85
CA HIS A 388 -0.09 -13.70 -31.39
C HIS A 388 0.15 -12.27 -31.87
N VAL A 389 1.15 -11.59 -31.32
CA VAL A 389 1.40 -10.17 -31.57
C VAL A 389 2.75 -9.97 -32.22
N THR A 390 2.85 -9.03 -33.14
CA THR A 390 4.14 -8.61 -33.70
C THR A 390 5.06 -8.01 -32.62
N PRO A 391 6.39 -8.06 -32.80
CA PRO A 391 7.35 -7.52 -31.82
C PRO A 391 7.15 -6.04 -31.46
N ASP A 392 6.55 -5.26 -32.36
CA ASP A 392 6.22 -3.84 -32.16
C ASP A 392 4.91 -3.62 -31.39
N GLY A 393 4.14 -4.68 -31.11
CA GLY A 393 2.89 -4.62 -30.37
C GLY A 393 1.70 -4.06 -31.17
N ASN A 394 1.83 -3.80 -32.47
CA ASN A 394 0.81 -3.07 -33.22
C ASN A 394 -0.25 -3.96 -33.89
N LYS A 395 0.07 -5.24 -34.16
CA LYS A 395 -0.82 -6.17 -34.86
C LYS A 395 -1.04 -7.42 -34.05
N ALA A 396 -2.30 -7.81 -33.89
CA ALA A 396 -2.69 -9.09 -33.32
C ALA A 396 -3.21 -10.05 -34.38
N TYR A 397 -2.86 -11.31 -34.21
CA TYR A 397 -3.27 -12.45 -35.02
C TYR A 397 -4.01 -13.43 -34.13
N LEU A 398 -5.16 -13.88 -34.59
CA LEU A 398 -5.98 -14.91 -33.97
C LEU A 398 -6.27 -16.01 -34.98
N THR A 399 -6.32 -17.25 -34.52
CA THR A 399 -6.85 -18.33 -35.37
C THR A 399 -8.35 -18.16 -35.57
N THR A 400 -8.90 -18.79 -36.61
CA THR A 400 -10.37 -18.84 -36.81
C THR A 400 -11.09 -19.42 -35.59
N GLU A 401 -10.50 -20.44 -34.95
CA GLU A 401 -11.05 -21.09 -33.77
C GLU A 401 -11.05 -20.15 -32.54
N GLU A 402 -9.94 -19.46 -32.29
CA GLU A 402 -9.82 -18.48 -31.20
C GLU A 402 -10.81 -17.32 -31.38
N LEU A 403 -10.98 -16.85 -32.62
CA LEU A 403 -11.95 -15.82 -32.94
C LEU A 403 -13.38 -16.26 -32.66
N ASP A 404 -13.76 -17.47 -33.06
CA ASP A 404 -15.12 -17.98 -32.89
C ASP A 404 -15.49 -18.07 -31.39
N VAL A 405 -14.56 -18.55 -30.55
CA VAL A 405 -14.73 -18.56 -29.08
C VAL A 405 -14.96 -17.15 -28.54
N ILE A 406 -14.17 -16.17 -28.99
CA ILE A 406 -14.30 -14.77 -28.56
C ILE A 406 -15.65 -14.18 -28.98
N LEU A 407 -16.09 -14.41 -30.21
CA LEU A 407 -17.35 -13.86 -30.73
C LEU A 407 -18.57 -14.52 -30.07
N GLN A 408 -18.53 -15.84 -29.82
CA GLN A 408 -19.59 -16.54 -29.10
C GLN A 408 -19.76 -15.98 -27.68
N ALA A 409 -18.66 -15.76 -26.96
CA ALA A 409 -18.69 -15.22 -25.60
C ALA A 409 -19.15 -13.75 -25.52
N ASN A 410 -19.15 -13.01 -26.64
CA ASN A 410 -19.41 -11.57 -26.66
C ASN A 410 -20.53 -11.13 -27.62
N THR A 411 -21.36 -12.05 -28.10
CA THR A 411 -22.52 -11.73 -28.95
C THR A 411 -23.47 -10.78 -28.20
N PRO A 412 -23.98 -9.68 -28.81
CA PRO A 412 -23.99 -9.37 -30.25
C PRO A 412 -22.84 -8.49 -30.75
N LEU A 413 -21.79 -8.29 -29.95
CA LEU A 413 -20.67 -7.44 -30.34
C LEU A 413 -19.78 -8.13 -31.38
N VAL A 414 -19.17 -7.32 -32.26
CA VAL A 414 -18.31 -7.78 -33.34
C VAL A 414 -16.89 -7.24 -33.20
N LEU A 415 -15.91 -8.06 -33.57
CA LEU A 415 -14.51 -7.68 -33.69
C LEU A 415 -14.23 -7.19 -35.12
N LYS A 416 -13.50 -6.07 -35.28
CA LYS A 416 -13.04 -5.65 -36.60
C LYS A 416 -11.89 -6.53 -37.04
N MET A 417 -12.16 -7.36 -38.05
CA MET A 417 -11.19 -8.34 -38.55
C MET A 417 -10.77 -8.08 -39.98
N LYS A 418 -9.57 -8.54 -40.32
CA LYS A 418 -9.07 -8.70 -41.68
C LYS A 418 -8.71 -10.17 -41.85
N LYS A 419 -9.39 -10.89 -42.73
CA LYS A 419 -8.93 -12.23 -43.11
C LYS A 419 -7.60 -12.06 -43.83
N ASP A 420 -6.57 -12.77 -43.40
CA ASP A 420 -5.40 -12.89 -44.24
C ASP A 420 -5.76 -13.88 -45.35
N GLU A 421 -5.87 -13.38 -46.58
CA GLU A 421 -6.13 -14.22 -47.76
C GLU A 421 -4.81 -14.89 -48.13
N GLY A 422 -4.33 -15.77 -47.24
CA GLY A 422 -3.03 -16.41 -47.27
C GLY A 422 -2.48 -16.56 -48.68
N ILE A 423 -1.25 -16.07 -48.88
CA ILE A 423 -0.51 -16.27 -50.13
C ILE A 423 -0.54 -17.77 -50.43
N LEU A 424 -1.20 -18.13 -51.53
CA LEU A 424 -1.45 -19.51 -51.91
C LEU A 424 -0.14 -20.34 -51.89
N PRO A 425 -0.15 -21.56 -51.31
CA PRO A 425 0.96 -22.49 -51.37
C PRO A 425 1.09 -23.00 -52.81
N GLY A 426 1.78 -22.22 -53.64
CA GLY A 426 1.84 -22.40 -55.09
C GLY A 426 2.66 -21.30 -55.76
N ASP A 427 2.85 -20.15 -55.12
CA ASP A 427 3.84 -19.15 -55.55
C ASP A 427 5.25 -19.62 -55.18
N LYS A 428 5.75 -20.57 -55.98
CA LYS A 428 7.17 -20.70 -56.26
C LYS A 428 7.73 -19.31 -56.44
N LEU A 429 8.60 -18.90 -55.53
CA LEU A 429 9.70 -17.95 -55.78
C LEU A 429 9.38 -16.94 -56.89
N ILE A 430 8.45 -16.02 -56.64
CA ILE A 430 8.60 -14.69 -57.22
C ILE A 430 9.65 -14.01 -56.35
N LEU A 431 10.88 -14.50 -56.52
CA LEU A 431 12.07 -13.69 -56.42
C LEU A 431 11.78 -12.49 -57.33
N ASP A 432 11.69 -11.31 -56.74
CA ASP A 432 11.68 -10.00 -57.36
C ASP A 432 11.36 -9.98 -58.87
N LYS A 433 10.11 -9.65 -59.20
CA LYS A 433 9.95 -8.78 -60.37
C LYS A 433 10.56 -7.44 -60.00
N THR A 434 11.86 -7.33 -60.24
CA THR A 434 12.58 -6.09 -60.51
C THR A 434 11.75 -5.26 -61.49
N VAL A 435 10.90 -4.37 -60.95
CA VAL A 435 10.32 -3.30 -61.73
C VAL A 435 11.43 -2.28 -61.95
N SER A 436 12.19 -2.50 -63.02
CA SER A 436 12.98 -1.46 -63.67
C SER A 436 12.03 -0.32 -64.04
N PHE A 437 11.88 0.68 -63.17
CA PHE A 437 11.20 1.92 -63.54
C PHE A 437 12.10 2.68 -64.52
N PRO A 438 11.60 3.25 -65.63
CA PRO A 438 12.44 3.99 -66.56
C PRO A 438 13.03 5.22 -65.86
N TRP A 439 14.35 5.40 -65.96
CA TRP A 439 15.00 6.57 -65.40
C TRP A 439 14.39 7.85 -65.98
N PRO A 440 13.99 8.84 -65.16
CA PRO A 440 13.31 10.02 -65.66
C PRO A 440 14.26 10.87 -66.51
N ASP A 441 13.82 11.18 -67.71
CA ASP A 441 14.47 12.14 -68.61
C ASP A 441 14.31 13.58 -68.08
N THR A 442 15.26 14.47 -68.37
CA THR A 442 15.26 15.89 -68.01
C THR A 442 15.10 16.83 -69.21
N GLU A 443 14.96 16.30 -70.43
CA GLU A 443 14.69 17.09 -71.64
C GLU A 443 13.21 17.50 -71.75
N LEU A 444 12.96 18.65 -72.38
CA LEU A 444 11.62 19.13 -72.70
C LEU A 444 11.21 18.52 -74.04
N LYS A 445 10.14 17.73 -74.06
CA LYS A 445 9.54 17.28 -75.32
C LYS A 445 8.67 18.41 -75.87
N GLU A 446 8.99 18.90 -77.08
CA GLU A 446 8.37 20.11 -77.68
C GLU A 446 6.86 20.02 -77.93
N ASN A 447 6.24 18.83 -77.81
CA ASN A 447 4.82 18.60 -78.15
C ASN A 447 3.88 18.34 -76.96
N GLN A 448 4.24 18.68 -75.72
CA GLN A 448 3.29 18.66 -74.59
C GLN A 448 2.99 20.08 -74.13
N SER A 449 2.23 20.82 -74.94
CA SER A 449 1.57 22.03 -74.46
C SER A 449 0.32 21.62 -73.66
N ASN A 450 0.16 22.22 -72.49
CA ASN A 450 -1.04 22.20 -71.65
C ASN A 450 -1.53 20.83 -71.14
N GLN A 451 -0.99 20.36 -70.02
CA GLN A 451 -1.81 19.81 -68.92
C GLN A 451 -1.01 19.67 -67.62
N GLU A 452 -1.67 20.00 -66.51
CA GLU A 452 -1.21 19.99 -65.10
C GLU A 452 -0.30 21.14 -64.64
N THR A 453 -0.88 22.35 -64.51
CA THR A 453 -0.52 23.26 -63.42
C THR A 453 -0.95 22.65 -62.08
N LYS A 454 -0.20 21.66 -61.59
CA LYS A 454 -0.26 21.27 -60.17
C LYS A 454 0.17 22.47 -59.34
N THR A 455 -0.79 23.00 -58.60
CA THR A 455 -0.67 24.16 -57.73
C THR A 455 0.58 24.04 -56.87
N LEU A 456 1.50 24.99 -57.03
CA LEU A 456 2.82 25.11 -56.36
C LEU A 456 2.74 25.38 -54.85
N LYS A 457 1.74 24.83 -54.14
CA LYS A 457 1.47 25.11 -52.72
C LYS A 457 1.95 24.04 -51.74
N GLU A 458 2.31 22.84 -52.21
CA GLU A 458 2.83 21.78 -51.33
C GLU A 458 4.36 21.66 -51.45
N LEU A 459 5.07 21.82 -50.33
CA LEU A 459 6.49 21.53 -50.23
C LEU A 459 6.70 20.03 -50.52
N SER A 460 7.54 19.70 -51.51
CA SER A 460 7.87 18.30 -51.78
C SER A 460 8.46 17.63 -50.55
N ASP A 461 8.20 16.34 -50.36
CA ASP A 461 8.75 15.59 -49.21
C ASP A 461 10.28 15.67 -49.16
N LEU A 462 10.93 15.71 -50.34
CA LEU A 462 12.37 15.92 -50.46
C LEU A 462 12.81 17.28 -49.89
N LYS A 463 12.02 18.34 -50.10
CA LYS A 463 12.26 19.67 -49.53
C LYS A 463 11.99 19.69 -48.02
N LYS A 464 11.01 18.93 -47.52
CA LYS A 464 10.80 18.74 -46.06
C LYS A 464 11.99 18.07 -45.39
N MET A 465 12.70 17.20 -46.10
CA MET A 465 13.99 16.60 -45.66
C MET A 465 15.19 17.55 -45.79
N GLY A 466 14.97 18.82 -46.15
CA GLY A 466 16.01 19.84 -46.25
C GLY A 466 16.74 19.90 -47.59
N TYR A 467 16.33 19.11 -48.60
CA TYR A 467 16.98 19.15 -49.91
C TYR A 467 16.65 20.44 -50.67
N GLN A 468 17.67 21.22 -51.00
CA GLN A 468 17.60 22.43 -51.82
C GLN A 468 18.95 22.72 -52.48
N ILE A 469 18.94 23.44 -53.60
CA ILE A 469 20.19 23.81 -54.28
C ILE A 469 20.89 24.99 -53.60
N THR A 470 20.15 26.05 -53.30
CA THR A 470 20.69 27.24 -52.66
C THR A 470 21.12 26.95 -51.22
N GLY A 471 22.32 27.35 -50.83
CA GLY A 471 22.83 27.21 -49.46
C GLY A 471 23.38 25.83 -49.09
N LEU A 472 23.32 24.84 -49.99
CA LEU A 472 23.90 23.51 -49.76
C LEU A 472 24.97 23.16 -50.81
N ASN A 473 26.13 22.73 -50.32
CA ASN A 473 27.16 22.14 -51.18
C ASN A 473 26.76 20.73 -51.64
N ARG A 474 27.42 20.22 -52.69
CA ARG A 474 27.14 18.90 -53.29
C ARG A 474 27.16 17.76 -52.27
N GLN A 475 28.06 17.81 -51.29
CA GLN A 475 28.19 16.77 -50.28
C GLN A 475 26.97 16.74 -49.34
N LYS A 476 26.56 17.90 -48.80
CA LYS A 476 25.37 17.99 -47.92
C LYS A 476 24.09 17.57 -48.65
N ARG A 477 23.94 17.98 -49.92
CA ARG A 477 22.80 17.53 -50.74
C ARG A 477 22.82 16.02 -50.95
N TRP A 478 23.99 15.45 -51.22
CA TRP A 478 24.14 14.01 -51.35
C TRP A 478 23.79 13.28 -50.04
N ASP A 479 24.21 13.79 -48.88
CA ASP A 479 23.88 13.19 -47.59
C ASP A 479 22.37 13.14 -47.32
N ILE A 480 21.65 14.18 -47.73
CA ILE A 480 20.17 14.20 -47.66
C ILE A 480 19.58 13.17 -48.62
N LEU A 481 20.08 13.09 -49.85
CA LEU A 481 19.61 12.10 -50.83
C LEU A 481 19.87 10.65 -50.37
N ARG A 482 21.00 10.36 -49.73
CA ARG A 482 21.29 9.04 -49.15
C ARG A 482 20.27 8.63 -48.08
N LYS A 483 19.74 9.58 -47.31
CA LYS A 483 18.68 9.34 -46.32
C LYS A 483 17.29 9.26 -46.96
N ALA A 484 17.04 10.10 -47.96
CA ALA A 484 15.76 10.18 -48.65
C ALA A 484 15.46 8.96 -49.51
N VAL A 485 16.48 8.34 -50.11
CA VAL A 485 16.33 7.16 -50.98
C VAL A 485 15.69 5.99 -50.22
N PRO A 486 16.20 5.53 -49.05
CA PRO A 486 15.55 4.49 -48.24
C PRO A 486 14.13 4.86 -47.76
N GLN A 487 13.89 6.13 -47.41
CA GLN A 487 12.62 6.54 -46.80
C GLN A 487 11.50 6.82 -47.80
N LEU A 488 11.83 7.40 -48.96
CA LEU A 488 10.85 7.84 -49.97
C LEU A 488 10.84 6.97 -51.23
N GLY A 489 11.89 6.16 -51.43
CA GLY A 489 12.11 5.36 -52.63
C GLY A 489 12.80 6.12 -53.77
N LEU A 490 13.71 5.43 -54.48
CA LEU A 490 14.54 6.00 -55.55
C LEU A 490 13.71 6.61 -56.67
N LYS A 491 12.62 5.92 -57.07
CA LYS A 491 11.71 6.41 -58.11
C LYS A 491 11.14 7.78 -57.73
N LYS A 492 10.60 7.92 -56.52
CA LYS A 492 9.99 9.18 -56.05
C LYS A 492 11.02 10.31 -55.99
N VAL A 493 12.21 10.02 -55.46
CA VAL A 493 13.31 10.99 -55.39
C VAL A 493 13.77 11.42 -56.80
N ALA A 494 14.05 10.48 -57.69
CA ALA A 494 14.53 10.77 -59.04
C ALA A 494 13.49 11.55 -59.87
N TYR A 495 12.21 11.15 -59.84
CA TYR A 495 11.16 11.87 -60.57
C TYR A 495 10.91 13.27 -60.00
N THR A 496 11.05 13.47 -58.68
CA THR A 496 10.92 14.80 -58.06
C THR A 496 12.03 15.75 -58.55
N ILE A 497 13.28 15.27 -58.61
CA ILE A 497 14.40 16.09 -59.09
C ILE A 497 14.26 16.36 -60.59
N ALA A 498 13.92 15.35 -61.39
CA ALA A 498 13.73 15.50 -62.83
C ALA A 498 12.56 16.47 -63.16
N TYR A 499 11.48 16.41 -62.37
CA TYR A 499 10.38 17.37 -62.46
C TYR A 499 10.86 18.80 -62.20
N ASN A 500 11.68 19.05 -61.18
CA ASN A 500 12.23 20.37 -60.91
C ASN A 500 13.10 20.89 -62.05
N VAL A 501 13.89 20.01 -62.68
CA VAL A 501 14.69 20.37 -63.88
C VAL A 501 13.76 20.79 -65.02
N LYS A 502 12.77 19.97 -65.36
CA LYS A 502 11.80 20.29 -66.44
C LYS A 502 11.03 21.57 -66.17
N LEU A 503 10.55 21.74 -64.94
CA LEU A 503 9.82 22.92 -64.51
C LEU A 503 10.64 24.19 -64.69
N ARG A 504 11.96 24.16 -64.43
CA ARG A 504 12.83 25.33 -64.64
C ARG A 504 13.29 25.50 -66.07
N LYS A 505 13.52 24.43 -66.83
CA LYS A 505 13.81 24.52 -68.27
C LYS A 505 12.63 25.12 -69.04
N GLY A 506 11.39 24.77 -68.67
CA GLY A 506 10.17 25.19 -69.36
C GLY A 506 9.74 26.66 -69.10
N GLN A 507 10.43 27.37 -68.21
CA GLN A 507 10.15 28.80 -67.97
C GLN A 507 10.78 29.67 -69.07
N LYS A 508 10.20 30.84 -69.35
CA LYS A 508 10.78 31.81 -70.30
C LYS A 508 12.20 32.16 -69.88
N ASP A 509 13.17 31.97 -70.79
CA ASP A 509 14.61 32.08 -70.54
C ASP A 509 15.16 31.20 -69.38
N GLY A 510 14.43 30.15 -69.00
CA GLY A 510 14.69 29.33 -67.83
C GLY A 510 16.03 28.60 -67.88
N LEU A 511 16.46 28.16 -69.06
CA LEU A 511 17.78 27.54 -69.28
C LEU A 511 18.93 28.48 -68.91
N LYS A 512 18.82 29.78 -69.23
CA LYS A 512 19.84 30.77 -68.87
C LYS A 512 19.72 31.17 -67.40
N LYS A 513 18.50 31.48 -66.96
CA LYS A 513 18.22 32.01 -65.62
C LYS A 513 18.49 31.01 -64.49
N TYR A 514 18.21 29.73 -64.70
CA TYR A 514 18.35 28.67 -63.71
C TYR A 514 19.46 27.69 -64.04
N SER A 515 20.41 28.08 -64.91
CA SER A 515 21.53 27.24 -65.38
C SER A 515 22.25 26.54 -64.24
N TYR A 516 22.58 27.27 -63.16
CA TYR A 516 23.23 26.71 -61.97
C TYR A 516 22.36 25.68 -61.24
N ALA A 517 21.06 25.93 -61.04
CA ALA A 517 20.20 25.00 -60.33
C ALA A 517 19.93 23.73 -61.15
N ILE A 518 19.75 23.90 -62.46
CA ILE A 518 19.57 22.81 -63.41
C ILE A 518 20.81 21.90 -63.41
N SER A 519 22.01 22.47 -63.52
CA SER A 519 23.25 21.68 -63.54
C SER A 519 23.49 20.91 -62.24
N GLU A 520 23.18 21.52 -61.08
CA GLU A 520 23.30 20.84 -59.80
C GLU A 520 22.27 19.71 -59.60
N TRP A 521 21.03 19.89 -60.07
CA TRP A 521 20.03 18.81 -60.07
C TRP A 521 20.38 17.68 -61.04
N GLU A 522 20.89 17.99 -62.22
CA GLU A 522 21.33 17.00 -63.21
C GLU A 522 22.56 16.21 -62.70
N HIS A 523 23.48 16.89 -62.01
CA HIS A 523 24.59 16.24 -61.31
C HIS A 523 24.09 15.27 -60.23
N ASP A 524 23.16 15.72 -59.38
CA ASP A 524 22.59 14.89 -58.32
C ASP A 524 21.81 13.68 -58.89
N LEU A 525 21.06 13.86 -59.99
CA LEU A 525 20.41 12.77 -60.72
C LEU A 525 21.40 11.78 -61.32
N SER A 526 22.46 12.27 -61.97
CA SER A 526 23.51 11.42 -62.54
C SER A 526 24.17 10.56 -61.46
N ARG A 527 24.44 11.16 -60.28
CA ARG A 527 25.00 10.46 -59.13
C ARG A 527 24.02 9.43 -58.54
N LEU A 528 22.75 9.78 -58.37
CA LEU A 528 21.71 8.82 -57.94
C LEU A 528 21.60 7.64 -58.91
N LYS A 529 21.66 7.91 -60.21
CA LYS A 529 21.64 6.86 -61.25
C LYS A 529 22.83 5.92 -61.11
N LYS A 530 24.04 6.47 -60.96
CA LYS A 530 25.27 5.69 -60.82
C LYS A 530 25.28 4.81 -59.57
N GLU A 531 24.83 5.35 -58.44
CA GLU A 531 24.94 4.71 -57.13
C GLU A 531 23.82 3.70 -56.85
N TYR A 532 22.57 4.07 -57.16
CA TYR A 532 21.39 3.31 -56.77
C TYR A 532 20.63 2.69 -57.94
N TYR A 533 20.75 3.24 -59.15
CA TYR A 533 20.06 2.70 -60.33
C TYR A 533 20.91 1.65 -61.04
N LYS A 534 21.23 0.59 -60.30
CA LYS A 534 21.65 -0.70 -60.87
C LYS A 534 20.37 -1.43 -61.22
N LYS A 535 20.29 -2.07 -62.40
CA LYS A 535 19.06 -2.74 -62.88
C LYS A 535 18.54 -3.85 -61.94
N ASP A 536 19.27 -4.14 -60.85
CA ASP A 536 19.05 -5.24 -59.91
C ASP A 536 19.02 -4.77 -58.43
N PHE A 537 18.60 -3.54 -58.13
CA PHE A 537 18.63 -3.01 -56.75
C PHE A 537 17.45 -3.51 -55.87
N THR A 538 17.74 -4.36 -54.89
CA THR A 538 16.84 -4.77 -53.81
C THR A 538 16.86 -3.77 -52.65
N TRP A 539 15.68 -3.38 -52.19
CA TRP A 539 15.52 -2.40 -51.10
C TRP A 539 15.68 -3.05 -49.71
N PRO A 540 16.22 -2.35 -48.70
CA PRO A 540 16.06 -2.76 -47.32
C PRO A 540 14.58 -2.60 -46.94
N ASN A 541 13.97 -3.68 -46.46
CA ASN A 541 12.61 -3.70 -45.96
C ASN A 541 12.51 -2.78 -44.72
N THR A 542 11.65 -1.77 -44.79
CA THR A 542 11.15 -1.00 -43.63
C THR A 542 9.72 -1.39 -43.31
#